data_AF-A0A963FHZ9-F1
#
_entry.id   AF-A0A963FHZ9-F1
#
_cell.length_a   1.000
_cell.length_b   1.000
_cell.length_c   1.000
_cell.angle_alpha   90.00
_cell.angle_beta   90.00
_cell.angle_gamma   90.00
#
_symmetry.space_group_name_H-M   'P 1'
#
loop_
_entity.id
_entity.type
_entity.pdbx_description
1 polymer ?
#
loop_
_entity_poly.entity_id
_entity_poly.type
_entity_poly.pdbx_seq_one_letter_code
_entity_poly.pdbx_strand_id
1 'polypeptide(L)'
;MNNLDALWQSMGIANLSPGQLLMMLVGGLLIYLAIKKKFEPLLLLPIGFGAILSNIPVAGIAGPEGLLGYIYQVGIETGVFPLLIFMGVGALTDFGALIAMPMTLFLGAAAQ
;
A
#
# COMPACT_ATOMS: atom_id res chain seq x y z
N MET A 1 22.64 0.50 34.44
CA MET A 1 21.45 1.22 33.90
C MET A 1 20.24 0.72 34.66
N ASN A 2 19.42 1.62 35.20
CA ASN A 2 18.27 1.23 36.00
C ASN A 2 17.24 0.54 35.09
N ASN A 3 16.55 -0.49 35.57
CA ASN A 3 15.54 -1.22 34.79
C ASN A 3 14.46 -0.28 34.19
N LEU A 4 14.23 0.88 34.80
CA LEU A 4 13.35 1.94 34.30
C LEU A 4 13.87 2.59 33.00
N ASP A 5 15.18 2.76 32.84
CA ASP A 5 15.77 3.33 31.63
C ASP A 5 15.66 2.34 30.46
N ALA A 6 15.82 1.03 30.74
CA ALA A 6 15.64 -0.03 29.76
C ALA A 6 14.16 -0.15 29.34
N LEU A 7 13.23 -0.02 30.29
CA LEU A 7 11.80 0.01 29.99
C LEU A 7 11.44 1.23 29.15
N TRP A 8 11.93 2.41 29.50
CA TRP A 8 11.71 3.64 28.73
C TRP A 8 12.22 3.50 27.28
N GLN A 9 13.40 2.93 27.08
CA GLN A 9 13.97 2.65 25.74
C GLN A 9 13.24 1.53 24.99
N SER A 10 12.49 0.66 25.67
CA SER A 10 11.65 -0.37 25.03
C SER A 10 10.27 0.14 24.62
N MET A 11 9.84 1.31 25.12
CA MET A 11 8.56 1.90 24.77
C MET A 11 8.60 2.45 23.34
N GLY A 12 7.62 2.09 22.51
CA GLY A 12 7.53 2.57 21.13
C GLY A 12 7.48 4.10 21.01
N ILE A 13 7.00 4.80 22.03
CA ILE A 13 6.95 6.28 22.07
C ILE A 13 8.36 6.89 22.17
N ALA A 14 9.30 6.22 22.84
CA ALA A 14 10.67 6.74 23.03
C ALA A 14 11.55 6.59 21.78
N ASN A 15 11.20 5.67 20.87
CA ASN A 15 11.93 5.41 19.61
C ASN A 15 11.23 6.00 18.38
N LEU A 16 10.22 6.85 18.57
CA LEU A 16 9.40 7.36 17.49
C LEU A 16 10.17 8.44 16.74
N SER A 17 10.56 8.15 15.50
CA SER A 17 11.24 9.14 14.66
C SER A 17 10.23 10.16 14.09
N PRO A 18 10.63 11.44 13.91
CA PRO A 18 9.76 12.44 13.28
C PRO A 18 9.27 12.03 11.88
N GLY A 19 10.08 11.28 11.12
CA GLY A 19 9.70 10.75 9.80
C GLY A 19 8.58 9.71 9.86
N GLN A 20 8.63 8.78 10.83
CA GLN A 20 7.57 7.80 11.04
C GLN A 20 6.24 8.47 11.41
N LEU A 21 6.29 9.51 12.24
CA LEU A 21 5.09 10.28 12.60
C LEU A 21 4.44 10.92 11.37
N LEU A 22 5.25 11.54 10.51
CA LEU A 22 4.78 12.14 9.26
C LEU A 22 4.14 11.09 8.36
N MET A 23 4.78 9.93 8.18
CA MET A 23 4.26 8.85 7.33
C MET A 23 2.96 8.25 7.88
N MET A 24 2.80 8.14 9.20
CA MET A 24 1.52 7.73 9.80
C MET A 24 0.42 8.76 9.54
N LEU A 25 0.72 10.06 9.59
CA LEU A 25 -0.23 11.11 9.22
C LEU A 25 -0.62 11.04 7.74
N VAL A 26 0.34 10.77 6.84
CA VAL A 26 0.06 10.54 5.41
C VAL A 26 -0.81 9.30 5.23
N GLY A 27 -0.53 8.20 5.92
CA GLY A 27 -1.36 6.99 5.89
C GLY A 27 -2.80 7.27 6.35
N GLY A 28 -2.97 8.06 7.41
CA GLY A 28 -4.29 8.54 7.86
C GLY A 28 -4.99 9.43 6.82
N LEU A 29 -4.25 10.28 6.12
CA LEU A 29 -4.78 11.09 5.02
C LEU A 29 -5.23 10.23 3.84
N LEU A 30 -4.49 9.18 3.48
CA LEU A 30 -4.89 8.23 2.44
C LEU A 30 -6.17 7.49 2.81
N ILE A 31 -6.29 7.04 4.07
CA ILE A 31 -7.54 6.42 4.58
C ILE A 31 -8.71 7.41 4.52
N TYR A 32 -8.48 8.68 4.88
CA TYR A 32 -9.50 9.72 4.78
C TYR A 32 -9.97 9.94 3.33
N LEU A 33 -9.04 10.00 2.37
CA LEU A 33 -9.36 10.12 0.94
C LEU A 33 -10.14 8.89 0.43
N ALA A 34 -9.75 7.68 0.86
CA ALA A 34 -10.40 6.44 0.49
C ALA A 34 -11.85 6.36 1.00
N ILE A 35 -12.09 6.73 2.27
CA ILE A 35 -13.41 6.57 2.89
C ILE A 35 -14.34 7.75 2.56
N LYS A 36 -13.91 8.98 2.86
CA LYS A 36 -14.79 10.15 2.75
C LYS A 36 -14.94 10.63 1.33
N LYS A 37 -13.84 10.63 0.58
CA LYS A 37 -13.84 11.10 -0.81
C LYS A 37 -13.94 9.97 -1.83
N LYS A 38 -13.95 8.70 -1.41
CA LYS A 38 -14.11 7.52 -2.27
C LYS A 38 -13.10 7.45 -3.43
N PHE A 39 -11.89 7.99 -3.23
CA PHE A 39 -10.79 7.80 -4.18
C PHE A 39 -10.31 6.35 -4.08
N GLU A 40 -10.52 5.57 -5.14
CA GLU A 40 -10.09 4.17 -5.29
C GLU A 40 -10.10 3.37 -3.97
N PRO A 41 -11.27 3.23 -3.32
CA PRO A 41 -11.35 2.74 -1.95
C PRO A 41 -10.81 1.31 -1.79
N LEU A 42 -10.86 0.51 -2.85
CA LEU A 42 -10.39 -0.86 -2.87
C LEU A 42 -8.87 -0.98 -2.71
N LEU A 43 -8.11 -0.02 -3.25
CA LEU A 43 -6.64 -0.05 -3.21
C LEU A 43 -6.10 0.94 -2.18
N LEU A 44 -6.66 2.14 -2.12
CA LEU A 44 -6.12 3.23 -1.32
C LEU A 44 -6.29 2.99 0.19
N LEU A 45 -7.34 2.26 0.60
CA LEU A 45 -7.56 1.91 2.00
C LEU A 45 -6.51 0.90 2.52
N PRO A 46 -6.26 -0.26 1.86
CA PRO A 46 -5.15 -1.14 2.23
C PRO A 46 -3.78 -0.45 2.21
N ILE A 47 -3.52 0.42 1.23
CA ILE A 47 -2.25 1.17 1.14
C ILE A 47 -2.09 2.10 2.34
N GLY A 48 -3.11 2.90 2.67
CA GLY A 48 -3.07 3.80 3.82
C GLY A 48 -2.91 3.06 5.15
N PHE A 49 -3.57 1.91 5.30
CA PHE A 49 -3.42 1.05 6.48
C PHE A 49 -2.02 0.44 6.58
N GLY A 50 -1.48 -0.10 5.48
CA GLY A 50 -0.12 -0.63 5.40
C GLY A 50 0.94 0.44 5.70
N ALA A 51 0.74 1.67 5.24
CA ALA A 51 1.62 2.80 5.55
C ALA A 51 1.65 3.12 7.05
N ILE A 52 0.50 3.08 7.75
CA ILE A 52 0.47 3.25 9.21
C ILE A 52 1.21 2.10 9.89
N LEU A 53 0.87 0.85 9.57
CA LEU A 53 1.47 -0.34 10.20
C LEU A 53 2.99 -0.43 10.00
N SER A 54 3.49 -0.05 8.83
CA SER A 54 4.92 -0.09 8.51
C SER A 54 5.73 0.95 9.29
N ASN A 55 5.09 2.02 9.77
CA ASN A 55 5.74 3.12 10.48
C ASN A 55 5.56 3.05 12.00
N ILE A 56 4.95 1.99 12.54
CA ILE A 56 4.87 1.78 13.99
C ILE A 56 6.26 1.43 14.54
N PRO A 57 6.80 2.22 15.49
CA PRO A 57 8.14 2.00 16.04
C PRO A 57 8.21 0.70 16.82
N VAL A 58 9.40 0.05 16.81
CA VAL A 58 9.72 -1.18 17.56
C VAL A 58 8.91 -2.43 17.14
N ALA A 59 7.89 -2.28 16.29
CA ALA A 59 7.02 -3.39 15.90
C ALA A 59 7.63 -4.31 14.82
N GLY A 60 8.60 -3.82 14.02
CA GLY A 60 9.31 -4.63 13.02
C GLY A 60 8.43 -5.23 11.92
N ILE A 61 7.17 -4.79 11.80
CA ILE A 61 6.13 -5.42 10.96
C ILE A 61 6.50 -5.40 9.47
N ALA A 62 7.16 -4.33 9.02
CA ALA A 62 7.64 -4.17 7.65
C ALA A 62 9.13 -4.54 7.48
N GLY A 63 9.77 -5.11 8.50
CA GLY A 63 11.12 -5.66 8.37
C GLY A 63 11.13 -6.94 7.53
N PRO A 64 12.31 -7.47 7.16
CA PRO A 64 12.45 -8.68 6.34
C PRO A 64 11.73 -9.91 6.89
N GLU A 65 11.72 -10.06 8.22
CA GLU A 65 11.03 -11.14 8.95
C GLU A 65 9.63 -10.72 9.47
N GLY A 66 9.19 -9.52 9.11
CA GLY A 66 7.90 -8.98 9.51
C GLY A 66 6.79 -9.47 8.61
N LEU A 67 5.55 -9.48 9.12
CA LEU A 67 4.37 -9.90 8.35
C LEU A 67 4.24 -9.16 7.01
N LEU A 68 4.40 -7.83 7.01
CA LEU A 68 4.33 -7.03 5.79
C LEU A 68 5.55 -7.25 4.89
N GLY A 69 6.71 -7.58 5.47
CA GLY A 69 7.91 -7.97 4.73
C GLY A 69 7.71 -9.25 3.92
N TYR A 70 7.16 -10.30 4.54
CA TYR A 70 6.85 -11.54 3.81
C TYR A 70 5.79 -11.36 2.74
N ILE A 71 4.74 -10.58 3.02
CA ILE A 71 3.71 -10.27 2.03
C ILE A 71 4.31 -9.47 0.86
N TYR A 72 5.22 -8.54 1.14
CA TYR A 72 5.92 -7.76 0.11
C TYR A 72 6.83 -8.65 -0.74
N GLN A 73 7.66 -9.48 -0.11
CA GLN A 73 8.58 -10.38 -0.80
C GLN A 73 7.81 -11.37 -1.68
N VAL A 74 6.84 -12.07 -1.11
CA VAL A 74 6.09 -13.10 -1.85
C VAL A 74 5.12 -12.50 -2.85
N GLY A 75 4.53 -11.34 -2.57
CA GLY A 75 3.48 -10.76 -3.41
C GLY A 75 3.98 -9.76 -4.45
N ILE A 76 4.85 -8.84 -4.04
CA ILE A 76 5.29 -7.70 -4.88
C ILE A 76 6.63 -8.00 -5.54
N GLU A 77 7.62 -8.51 -4.81
CA GLU A 77 8.96 -8.76 -5.35
C GLU A 77 8.98 -9.90 -6.38
N THR A 78 8.21 -10.97 -6.14
CA THR A 78 7.99 -12.03 -7.14
C THR A 78 7.09 -11.59 -8.31
N GLY A 79 6.39 -10.45 -8.18
CA GLY A 79 5.42 -9.96 -9.17
C GLY A 79 4.07 -10.67 -9.18
N VAL A 80 3.80 -11.60 -8.25
CA VAL A 80 2.54 -12.37 -8.24
C VAL A 80 1.31 -11.47 -8.07
N PHE A 81 1.33 -10.50 -7.15
CA PHE A 81 0.18 -9.62 -6.91
C PHE A 81 -0.12 -8.71 -8.10
N PRO A 82 0.84 -7.96 -8.69
CA PRO A 82 0.57 -7.19 -9.91
C PRO A 82 0.01 -8.04 -11.04
N LEU A 83 0.57 -9.23 -11.29
CA LEU A 83 0.12 -10.11 -12.37
C LEU A 83 -1.32 -10.60 -12.15
N LEU A 84 -1.66 -11.02 -10.93
CA LEU A 84 -3.02 -11.44 -10.59
C LEU A 84 -4.02 -10.28 -10.66
N ILE A 85 -3.63 -9.08 -10.22
CA ILE A 85 -4.47 -7.89 -10.33
C ILE A 85 -4.72 -7.56 -11.82
N PHE A 86 -3.69 -7.54 -12.66
CA PHE A 86 -3.85 -7.27 -14.09
C PHE A 86 -4.63 -8.37 -14.82
N MET A 87 -4.45 -9.63 -14.44
CA MET A 87 -5.29 -10.73 -14.94
C MET A 87 -6.77 -10.49 -14.59
N GLY A 88 -7.06 -10.08 -13.36
CA GLY A 88 -8.42 -9.73 -12.93
C GLY A 88 -9.00 -8.54 -13.70
N VAL A 89 -8.22 -7.48 -13.90
CA VAL A 89 -8.63 -6.32 -14.72
C VAL A 89 -8.92 -6.75 -16.15
N GLY A 90 -8.07 -7.58 -16.76
CA GLY A 90 -8.28 -8.14 -18.10
C GLY A 90 -9.55 -8.99 -18.20
N ALA A 91 -9.83 -9.81 -17.18
CA ALA A 91 -11.05 -10.63 -17.12
C ALA A 91 -12.33 -9.79 -16.99
N LEU A 92 -12.24 -8.59 -16.39
CA LEU A 92 -13.36 -7.65 -16.26
C LEU A 92 -13.47 -6.66 -17.43
N THR A 93 -12.52 -6.68 -18.37
CA THR A 93 -12.50 -5.75 -19.51
C THR A 93 -13.45 -6.23 -20.61
N ASP A 94 -14.39 -5.38 -21.00
CA ASP A 94 -15.29 -5.64 -22.14
C ASP A 94 -14.64 -5.19 -23.47
N PHE A 95 -14.42 -6.14 -24.37
CA PHE A 95 -13.86 -5.90 -25.69
C PHE A 95 -14.92 -5.58 -26.76
N GLY A 96 -16.21 -5.65 -26.46
CA GLY A 96 -17.30 -5.45 -27.44
C GLY A 96 -17.24 -4.09 -28.13
N ALA A 97 -17.04 -3.01 -27.37
CA ALA A 97 -16.90 -1.66 -27.93
C ALA A 97 -15.64 -1.49 -28.79
N LEU A 98 -14.54 -2.14 -28.40
CA LEU A 98 -13.27 -2.10 -29.12
C LEU A 98 -13.36 -2.84 -30.46
N ILE A 99 -14.00 -4.01 -30.48
CA ILE A 99 -14.19 -4.82 -31.69
C ILE A 99 -15.16 -4.13 -32.66
N ALA A 100 -16.19 -3.46 -32.14
CA ALA A 100 -17.15 -2.71 -32.95
C ALA A 100 -16.52 -1.49 -33.67
N MET A 101 -15.51 -0.85 -33.08
CA MET A 101 -14.79 0.27 -33.71
C MET A 101 -13.27 0.20 -33.47
N PRO A 102 -12.54 -0.57 -34.31
CA PRO A 102 -11.10 -0.80 -34.13
C PRO A 102 -10.24 0.47 -34.18
N MET A 103 -10.71 1.52 -34.86
CA MET A 103 -9.98 2.80 -34.94
C MET A 103 -9.80 3.48 -33.57
N THR A 104 -10.60 3.12 -32.56
CA THR A 104 -10.42 3.59 -31.18
C THR A 104 -9.10 3.13 -30.57
N LEU A 105 -8.44 2.09 -31.11
CA LEU A 105 -7.09 1.70 -30.73
C LEU A 105 -6.07 2.83 -30.91
N PHE A 106 -6.20 3.66 -31.94
CA PHE A 106 -5.27 4.78 -32.18
C PHE A 106 -5.41 5.89 -31.13
N LEU A 107 -6.61 6.07 -30.56
CA LEU A 107 -6.80 6.97 -29.42
C LEU A 107 -6.05 6.44 -28.18
N GLY A 108 -6.10 5.12 -27.95
CA GLY A 108 -5.32 4.47 -26.90
C GLY A 108 -3.80 4.62 -27.12
N ALA A 109 -3.33 4.46 -28.35
CA ALA A 109 -1.92 4.63 -28.70
C ALA A 109 -1.42 6.07 -28.51
N ALA A 110 -2.27 7.08 -28.68
CA ALA A 110 -1.93 8.48 -28.44
C ALA A 110 -2.07 8.90 -26.96
N ALA A 111 -2.82 8.13 -26.16
CA ALA A 111 -3.05 8.40 -24.74
C ALA A 111 -1.98 7.79 -23.81
N GLN A 112 -1.21 6.82 -24.31
CA GLN A 112 -0.08 6.19 -23.61
C GLN A 112 1.18 7.06 -23.73
#